data_AF-A0A9Q0K2D1-F1
#
_entry.id   AF-A0A9Q0K2D1-F1
#
_cell.length_a   1.000
_cell.length_b   1.000
_cell.length_c   1.000
_cell.angle_alpha   90.00
_cell.angle_beta   90.00
_cell.angle_gamma   90.00
#
_symmetry.space_group_name_H-M   'P 1'
#
loop_
_entity.id
_entity.type
_entity.pdbx_description
1 polymer ?
#
loop_
_entity_poly.entity_id
_entity_poly.type
_entity_poly.pdbx_seq_one_letter_code
_entity_poly.pdbx_strand_id
1 'polypeptide(L)'
;MVQVMLWQLGLAVEKKRRWIALNLELIKLFEDSDSLVTKKASMDGAKSKTISRNSLKMVSFIALILSNTYSEKMATAAIEIMHAEAAASGDEMCTAKTMKQGEGLRQYYLQHIHDLQLQVRQKTHNLNRLEAQRNDVNSRVRMLREELQLLQEPGSYVGEVVKVMGKSKVLVKVHPEGKYVVDIDKNIDITKITPSTRVALRNDSYVLHLILPSKVDPLVNLMKVEKVPDSTYDMIGGLDQQIKEIKEVIELPIKHPELFESLGIAQPKGVLLYGPPGTGKTLLARAVAHHTDCTFIRVSGSELVQKYIGEGSRMVRELFVMAREHAPSIIFMDEIDSIGSARMESGTGNGDSEVQRTMLELLNQLDGFEASNKIKVLMATNRIDILDQALLRPGRIDRKIEFPNPNEESRFDILKIHSRKMNLMRGIDLKKIAEKMNGASGAELKAVCTEAGMFALRERRVHVTHEDFEMAVAKVMKKETDKNMSLRKLWKVGLSSGPLLPLESISSSRDEVRVVSLPLTKYAPAWSSVVIGDTGTW
;
A
#
# COMPACT_ATOMS: atom_id res chain seq x y z
N MET A 1 33.36 -73.29 15.54
CA MET A 1 32.34 -72.27 15.88
C MET A 1 32.59 -70.94 15.16
N VAL A 2 33.80 -70.36 15.26
CA VAL A 2 34.21 -69.11 14.57
C VAL A 2 34.02 -69.15 13.04
N GLN A 3 34.29 -70.30 12.40
CA GLN A 3 34.16 -70.45 10.95
C GLN A 3 32.69 -70.52 10.47
N VAL A 4 31.78 -71.00 11.32
CA VAL A 4 30.32 -70.98 11.06
C VAL A 4 29.77 -69.57 11.28
N MET A 5 30.29 -68.82 12.25
CA MET A 5 29.94 -67.42 12.47
C MET A 5 30.43 -66.49 11.35
N LEU A 6 31.65 -66.69 10.84
CA LEU A 6 32.16 -65.96 9.67
C LEU A 6 31.33 -66.25 8.41
N TRP A 7 30.86 -67.49 8.25
CA TRP A 7 29.97 -67.86 7.16
C TRP A 7 28.58 -67.21 7.30
N GLN A 8 28.03 -67.14 8.51
CA GLN A 8 26.76 -66.43 8.78
C GLN A 8 26.88 -64.91 8.61
N LEU A 9 28.00 -64.31 9.00
CA LEU A 9 28.31 -62.89 8.76
C LEU A 9 28.45 -62.59 7.27
N GLY A 10 29.12 -63.46 6.51
CA GLY A 10 29.18 -63.39 5.05
C GLY A 10 27.78 -63.43 4.42
N LEU A 11 26.93 -64.36 4.86
CA LEU A 11 25.54 -64.48 4.41
C LEU A 11 24.68 -63.26 4.76
N ALA A 12 24.90 -62.63 5.92
CA ALA A 12 24.19 -61.44 6.34
C ALA A 12 24.61 -60.19 5.53
N VAL A 13 25.91 -60.05 5.25
CA VAL A 13 26.44 -58.98 4.38
C VAL A 13 25.96 -59.15 2.94
N GLU A 14 25.89 -60.39 2.46
CA GLU A 14 25.41 -60.70 1.11
C GLU A 14 23.90 -60.49 0.97
N LYS A 15 23.11 -60.82 2.01
CA LYS A 15 21.68 -60.44 2.08
C LYS A 15 21.49 -58.92 2.12
N LYS A 16 22.33 -58.17 2.86
CA LYS A 16 22.28 -56.70 2.89
C LYS A 16 22.62 -56.09 1.53
N ARG A 17 23.66 -56.61 0.85
CA ARG A 17 24.00 -56.20 -0.53
C ARG A 17 22.88 -56.49 -1.51
N ARG A 18 22.27 -57.68 -1.44
CA ARG A 18 21.11 -58.04 -2.29
C ARG A 18 19.88 -57.21 -2.00
N TRP A 19 19.60 -56.88 -0.74
CA TRP A 19 18.47 -56.02 -0.37
C TRP A 19 18.66 -54.56 -0.82
N ILE A 20 19.88 -54.03 -0.70
CA ILE A 20 20.22 -52.69 -1.23
C ILE A 20 20.15 -52.68 -2.76
N ALA A 21 20.63 -53.73 -3.42
CA ALA A 21 20.53 -53.87 -4.87
C ALA A 21 19.06 -53.94 -5.33
N LEU A 22 18.22 -54.75 -4.67
CA LEU A 22 16.78 -54.84 -4.94
C LEU A 22 16.05 -53.51 -4.71
N ASN A 23 16.42 -52.74 -3.68
CA ASN A 23 15.83 -51.42 -3.45
C ASN A 23 16.31 -50.38 -4.46
N LEU A 24 17.58 -50.41 -4.91
CA LEU A 24 18.04 -49.55 -6.00
C LEU A 24 17.39 -49.93 -7.34
N GLU A 25 17.13 -51.21 -7.57
CA GLU A 25 16.43 -51.70 -8.76
C GLU A 25 14.93 -51.35 -8.71
N LEU A 26 14.29 -51.38 -7.55
CA LEU A 26 12.93 -50.89 -7.31
C LEU A 26 12.82 -49.37 -7.50
N ILE A 27 13.82 -48.59 -7.08
CA ILE A 27 13.88 -47.14 -7.31
C ILE A 27 14.05 -46.84 -8.81
N LYS A 28 14.92 -47.58 -9.52
CA LYS A 28 15.07 -47.47 -10.98
C LYS A 28 13.82 -47.89 -11.74
N LEU A 29 13.15 -48.98 -11.34
CA LEU A 29 11.88 -49.41 -11.92
C LEU A 29 10.76 -48.39 -11.66
N PHE A 30 10.81 -47.63 -10.56
CA PHE A 30 9.88 -46.53 -10.29
C PHE A 30 10.18 -45.28 -11.13
N GLU A 31 11.45 -44.90 -11.32
CA GLU A 31 11.86 -43.81 -12.23
C GLU A 31 11.54 -44.14 -13.71
N ASP A 32 11.73 -45.39 -14.13
CA ASP A 32 11.37 -45.85 -15.47
C ASP A 32 9.84 -45.90 -15.65
N SER A 33 9.08 -46.20 -14.59
CA SER A 33 7.61 -46.15 -14.63
C SER A 33 7.06 -44.72 -14.73
N ASP A 34 7.73 -43.70 -14.16
CA ASP A 34 7.39 -42.29 -14.40
C ASP A 34 7.68 -41.86 -15.84
N SER A 35 8.72 -42.42 -16.48
CA SER A 35 9.02 -42.20 -17.91
C SER A 35 8.03 -42.89 -18.87
N LEU A 36 7.43 -44.01 -18.44
CA LEU A 36 6.42 -44.76 -19.20
C LEU A 36 4.99 -44.25 -18.95
N VAL A 37 4.68 -43.73 -17.75
CA VAL A 37 3.39 -43.07 -17.45
C VAL A 37 3.31 -41.71 -18.17
N THR A 38 4.44 -40.99 -18.31
CA THR A 38 4.49 -39.76 -19.14
C THR A 38 4.39 -40.03 -20.65
N LYS A 39 4.75 -41.23 -21.14
CA LYS A 39 4.51 -41.64 -22.53
C LYS A 39 3.13 -42.27 -22.78
N LYS A 40 2.53 -42.96 -21.81
CA LYS A 40 1.23 -43.66 -21.98
C LYS A 40 0.02 -42.80 -21.61
N ALA A 41 0.19 -41.71 -20.85
CA ALA A 41 -0.86 -40.69 -20.63
C ALA A 41 -1.17 -39.85 -21.88
N SER A 42 -0.45 -40.07 -23.00
CA SER A 42 -0.74 -39.46 -24.31
C SER A 42 -1.77 -40.25 -25.13
N MET A 43 -2.27 -41.41 -24.70
CA MET A 43 -3.14 -42.24 -25.55
C MET A 43 -4.51 -42.69 -25.01
N ASP A 44 -4.80 -42.70 -23.72
CA ASP A 44 -6.14 -43.14 -23.26
C ASP A 44 -6.78 -42.15 -22.28
N GLY A 45 -7.88 -41.56 -22.72
CA GLY A 45 -8.74 -40.71 -21.89
C GLY A 45 -9.63 -41.56 -20.99
N ALA A 46 -9.26 -41.72 -19.72
CA ALA A 46 -10.19 -41.86 -18.60
C ALA A 46 -9.47 -41.91 -17.24
N LYS A 47 -9.93 -41.07 -16.31
CA LYS A 47 -9.94 -41.20 -14.84
C LYS A 47 -8.76 -41.98 -14.22
N SER A 48 -7.77 -41.28 -13.66
CA SER A 48 -6.93 -41.88 -12.61
C SER A 48 -6.52 -40.87 -11.54
N LYS A 49 -6.45 -41.39 -10.32
CA LYS A 49 -6.44 -40.72 -9.01
C LYS A 49 -5.19 -39.87 -8.83
N THR A 50 -5.40 -38.62 -8.39
CA THR A 50 -4.37 -37.71 -7.91
C THR A 50 -3.75 -38.26 -6.61
N ILE A 51 -2.62 -38.95 -6.72
CA ILE A 51 -1.81 -39.31 -5.56
C ILE A 51 -1.09 -38.04 -5.10
N SER A 52 -1.55 -37.52 -3.97
CA SER A 52 -1.06 -36.28 -3.34
C SER A 52 0.46 -36.32 -3.11
N ARG A 53 1.13 -35.19 -3.35
CA ARG A 53 2.53 -34.92 -2.99
C ARG A 53 2.86 -35.20 -1.51
N ASN A 54 1.85 -35.24 -0.63
CA ASN A 54 2.02 -35.64 0.77
C ASN A 54 2.27 -37.14 0.95
N SER A 55 1.83 -37.98 0.00
CA SER A 55 2.07 -39.43 0.01
C SER A 55 3.55 -39.75 -0.25
N LEU A 56 4.20 -39.04 -1.19
CA LEU A 56 5.64 -39.17 -1.44
C LEU A 56 6.50 -38.67 -0.28
N LYS A 57 6.09 -37.57 0.36
CA LYS A 57 6.74 -37.11 1.60
C LYS A 57 6.57 -38.13 2.72
N MET A 58 5.39 -38.75 2.86
CA MET A 58 5.16 -39.81 3.86
C MET A 58 6.01 -41.06 3.59
N VAL A 59 6.12 -41.52 2.35
CA VAL A 59 6.93 -42.71 2.01
C VAL A 59 8.42 -42.46 2.22
N SER A 60 8.92 -41.25 1.88
CA SER A 60 10.30 -40.85 2.18
C SER A 60 10.56 -40.70 3.68
N PHE A 61 9.59 -40.17 4.44
CA PHE A 61 9.68 -40.04 5.89
C PHE A 61 9.63 -41.40 6.60
N ILE A 62 8.79 -42.33 6.13
CA ILE A 62 8.73 -43.71 6.62
C ILE A 62 10.01 -44.47 6.27
N ALA A 63 10.58 -44.27 5.08
CA ALA A 63 11.88 -44.85 4.71
C ALA A 63 13.05 -44.30 5.57
N LEU A 64 13.01 -43.01 5.93
CA LEU A 64 14.00 -42.39 6.82
C LEU A 64 13.87 -42.92 8.26
N ILE A 65 12.64 -43.06 8.78
CA ILE A 65 12.37 -43.64 10.10
C ILE A 65 12.76 -45.12 10.15
N LEU A 66 12.44 -45.90 9.11
CA LEU A 66 12.83 -47.31 9.03
C LEU A 66 14.34 -47.49 8.89
N SER A 67 15.04 -46.59 8.19
CA SER A 67 16.51 -46.58 8.11
C SER A 67 17.16 -46.24 9.48
N ASN A 68 16.64 -45.23 10.18
CA ASN A 68 17.16 -44.84 11.50
C ASN A 68 16.91 -45.93 12.56
N THR A 69 15.72 -46.52 12.56
CA THR A 69 15.37 -47.61 13.50
C THR A 69 16.13 -48.92 13.21
N TYR A 70 16.51 -49.20 11.96
CA TYR A 70 17.40 -50.33 11.62
C TYR A 70 18.85 -50.07 12.04
N SER A 71 19.31 -48.82 12.02
CA SER A 71 20.64 -48.42 12.50
C SER A 71 20.75 -48.54 14.02
N GLU A 72 19.72 -48.10 14.75
CA GLU A 72 19.66 -48.23 16.22
C GLU A 72 19.62 -49.69 16.66
N LYS A 73 18.84 -50.55 16.00
CA LYS A 73 18.76 -51.99 16.31
C LYS A 73 20.06 -52.74 16.03
N MET A 74 20.83 -52.32 15.01
CA MET A 74 22.17 -52.87 14.73
C MET A 74 23.21 -52.38 15.74
N ALA A 75 23.09 -51.15 16.24
CA ALA A 75 23.95 -50.63 17.30
C ALA A 75 23.70 -51.37 18.63
N THR A 76 22.44 -51.66 18.99
CA THR A 76 22.12 -52.47 20.18
C THR A 76 22.54 -53.93 20.04
N ALA A 77 22.37 -54.53 18.85
CA ALA A 77 22.84 -55.90 18.59
C ALA A 77 24.37 -56.01 18.64
N ALA A 78 25.10 -54.98 18.19
CA ALA A 78 26.56 -54.93 18.32
C ALA A 78 27.01 -54.81 19.78
N ILE A 79 26.28 -54.06 20.61
CA ILE A 79 26.55 -53.94 22.06
C ILE A 79 26.26 -55.26 22.80
N GLU A 80 25.20 -55.98 22.44
CA GLU A 80 24.89 -57.30 23.00
C GLU A 80 25.94 -58.36 22.63
N ILE A 81 26.47 -58.32 21.41
CA ILE A 81 27.56 -59.21 20.97
C ILE A 81 28.86 -58.91 21.72
N MET A 82 29.17 -57.63 21.95
CA MET A 82 30.34 -57.23 22.76
C MET A 82 30.20 -57.62 24.24
N HIS A 83 28.98 -57.62 24.79
CA HIS A 83 28.70 -58.13 26.14
C HIS A 83 28.78 -59.67 26.23
N ALA A 84 28.41 -60.39 25.16
CA ALA A 84 28.51 -61.84 25.11
C ALA A 84 29.96 -62.35 25.02
N GLU A 85 30.86 -61.59 24.39
CA GLU A 85 32.30 -61.89 24.33
C GLU A 85 32.98 -61.67 25.70
N ALA A 86 32.50 -60.72 26.50
CA ALA A 86 33.01 -60.47 27.86
C ALA A 86 32.62 -61.60 28.85
N ALA A 87 31.49 -62.29 28.64
CA ALA A 87 31.03 -63.38 29.51
C ALA A 87 31.75 -64.72 29.28
N ALA A 88 32.46 -64.89 28.15
CA ALA A 88 33.13 -66.15 27.79
C ALA A 88 34.58 -66.26 28.32
N SER A 89 35.07 -65.27 29.06
CA SER A 89 36.41 -65.29 29.68
C SER A 89 36.31 -65.15 31.20
N GLY A 90 35.96 -66.25 31.87
CA GLY A 90 35.85 -66.34 33.33
C GLY A 90 35.95 -67.78 33.84
N ASP A 91 37.20 -68.19 34.11
CA ASP A 91 37.71 -69.14 35.11
C ASP A 91 37.23 -70.61 35.18
N GLU A 92 38.07 -71.50 34.65
CA GLU A 92 38.39 -72.80 35.27
C GLU A 92 39.38 -72.60 36.43
N MET A 93 39.08 -73.21 37.56
CA MET A 93 39.84 -73.13 38.81
C MET A 93 41.04 -74.12 38.78
N CYS A 94 42.27 -73.60 38.89
CA CYS A 94 43.44 -74.39 39.28
C CYS A 94 44.32 -73.62 40.29
N THR A 95 44.19 -74.06 41.55
CA THR A 95 45.13 -74.03 42.69
C THR A 95 46.17 -72.92 42.83
N ALA A 96 46.08 -72.24 43.99
CA ALA A 96 47.02 -71.28 44.54
C ALA A 96 48.47 -71.79 44.68
N LYS A 97 49.44 -70.97 44.24
CA LYS A 97 50.57 -70.42 45.03
C LYS A 97 51.67 -69.86 44.11
N THR A 98 51.60 -68.57 43.75
CA THR A 98 52.75 -67.62 43.83
C THR A 98 52.25 -66.19 43.61
N MET A 99 52.61 -65.31 44.53
CA MET A 99 52.07 -63.96 44.73
C MET A 99 52.67 -62.87 43.82
N LYS A 100 51.79 -61.95 43.36
CA LYS A 100 51.88 -60.48 43.50
C LYS A 100 52.82 -59.60 42.64
N GLN A 101 53.58 -60.11 41.66
CA GLN A 101 54.39 -59.20 40.81
C GLN A 101 53.77 -58.79 39.45
N GLY A 102 52.65 -59.40 39.02
CA GLY A 102 52.01 -59.09 37.73
C GLY A 102 50.74 -58.25 37.79
N GLU A 103 50.13 -58.10 38.96
CA GLU A 103 48.84 -57.40 39.13
C GLU A 103 48.97 -55.90 38.86
N GLY A 104 50.07 -55.26 39.28
CA GLY A 104 50.32 -53.83 39.05
C GLY A 104 50.52 -53.47 37.57
N LEU A 105 51.27 -54.29 36.82
CA LEU A 105 51.45 -54.09 35.37
C LEU A 105 50.13 -54.30 34.61
N ARG A 106 49.37 -55.35 34.96
CA ARG A 106 48.08 -55.64 34.34
C ARG A 106 47.05 -54.53 34.61
N GLN A 107 47.02 -54.01 35.85
CA GLN A 107 46.19 -52.85 36.23
C GLN A 107 46.57 -51.60 35.42
N TYR A 108 47.87 -51.34 35.25
CA TYR A 108 48.38 -50.21 34.45
C TYR A 108 47.93 -50.28 32.98
N TYR A 109 48.10 -51.43 32.32
CA TYR A 109 47.64 -51.59 30.93
C TYR A 109 46.12 -51.52 30.78
N LEU A 110 45.35 -52.05 31.74
CA LEU A 110 43.89 -51.93 31.74
C LEU A 110 43.44 -50.48 31.88
N GLN A 111 44.07 -49.72 32.78
CA GLN A 111 43.81 -48.28 32.93
C GLN A 111 44.18 -47.51 31.67
N HIS A 112 45.31 -47.85 31.04
CA HIS A 112 45.76 -47.21 29.80
C HIS A 112 44.85 -47.51 28.60
N ILE A 113 44.35 -48.75 28.49
CA ILE A 113 43.34 -49.13 27.48
C ILE A 113 42.04 -48.37 27.72
N HIS A 114 41.60 -48.23 28.97
CA HIS A 114 40.41 -47.47 29.32
C HIS A 114 40.56 -45.98 28.95
N ASP A 115 41.71 -45.37 29.24
CA ASP A 115 42.00 -43.98 28.86
C ASP A 115 42.03 -43.78 27.35
N LEU A 116 42.65 -44.70 26.60
CA LEU A 116 42.65 -44.67 25.13
C LEU A 116 41.24 -44.85 24.55
N GLN A 117 40.42 -45.74 25.12
CA GLN A 117 39.01 -45.90 24.73
C GLN A 117 38.21 -44.63 25.00
N LEU A 118 38.44 -43.96 26.14
CA LEU A 118 37.81 -42.69 26.46
C LEU A 118 38.21 -41.60 25.44
N GLN A 119 39.49 -41.53 25.08
CA GLN A 119 39.97 -40.60 24.05
C GLN A 119 39.35 -40.88 22.68
N VAL A 120 39.21 -42.15 22.28
CA VAL A 120 38.55 -42.53 21.03
C VAL A 120 37.08 -42.12 21.04
N ARG A 121 36.37 -42.32 22.16
CA ARG A 121 34.97 -41.86 22.32
C ARG A 121 34.84 -40.33 22.25
N GLN A 122 35.76 -39.59 22.87
CA GLN A 122 35.76 -38.12 22.79
C GLN A 122 36.03 -37.63 21.37
N LYS A 123 37.02 -38.21 20.67
CA LYS A 123 37.33 -37.85 19.29
C LYS A 123 36.19 -38.18 18.32
N THR A 124 35.55 -39.34 18.48
CA THR A 124 34.38 -39.71 17.66
C THR A 124 33.19 -38.80 17.91
N HIS A 125 32.91 -38.43 19.17
CA HIS A 125 31.88 -37.44 19.48
C HIS A 125 32.17 -36.08 18.83
N ASN A 126 33.41 -35.60 18.91
CA ASN A 126 33.84 -34.37 18.25
C ASN A 126 33.70 -34.44 16.73
N LEU A 127 34.04 -35.58 16.13
CA LEU A 127 33.90 -35.82 14.69
C LEU A 127 32.44 -35.74 14.26
N ASN A 128 31.53 -36.44 14.97
CA ASN A 128 30.09 -36.37 14.70
C ASN A 128 29.54 -34.95 14.85
N ARG A 129 30.00 -34.20 15.85
CA ARG A 129 29.61 -32.78 16.04
C ARG A 129 30.06 -31.91 14.86
N LEU A 130 31.30 -32.08 14.40
CA LEU A 130 31.84 -31.35 13.26
C LEU A 130 31.15 -31.73 11.95
N GLU A 131 30.78 -32.99 11.76
CA GLU A 131 29.99 -33.44 10.60
C GLU A 131 28.59 -32.82 10.61
N ALA A 132 27.92 -32.77 11.75
CA ALA A 132 26.62 -32.10 11.89
C ALA A 132 26.74 -30.60 11.53
N GLN A 133 27.77 -29.92 12.02
CA GLN A 133 28.03 -28.51 11.68
C GLN A 133 28.31 -28.32 10.19
N ARG A 134 29.13 -29.18 9.59
CA ARG A 134 29.44 -29.15 8.15
C ARG A 134 28.17 -29.34 7.32
N ASN A 135 27.30 -30.26 7.71
CA ASN A 135 26.04 -30.53 7.02
C ASN A 135 25.08 -29.34 7.14
N ASP A 136 24.99 -28.71 8.31
CA ASP A 136 24.21 -27.49 8.49
C ASP A 136 24.74 -26.35 7.60
N VAL A 137 26.05 -26.09 7.60
CA VAL A 137 26.67 -25.07 6.75
C VAL A 137 26.43 -25.35 5.26
N ASN A 138 26.60 -26.60 4.82
CA ASN A 138 26.34 -27.00 3.43
C ASN A 138 24.87 -26.78 3.04
N SER A 139 23.93 -27.05 3.96
CA SER A 139 22.51 -26.79 3.71
C SER A 139 22.25 -25.30 3.52
N ARG A 140 22.87 -24.43 4.33
CA ARG A 140 22.77 -22.97 4.20
C ARG A 140 23.38 -22.45 2.91
N VAL A 141 24.56 -22.96 2.53
CA VAL A 141 25.20 -22.61 1.25
C VAL A 141 24.30 -22.98 0.07
N ARG A 142 23.62 -24.14 0.13
CA ARG A 142 22.67 -24.55 -0.90
C ARG A 142 21.49 -23.57 -0.99
N MET A 143 20.88 -23.22 0.14
CA MET A 143 19.77 -22.24 0.18
C MET A 143 20.20 -20.88 -0.37
N LEU A 144 21.37 -20.37 0.07
CA LEU A 144 21.91 -19.09 -0.40
C LEU A 144 22.22 -19.12 -1.91
N ARG A 145 22.70 -20.24 -2.45
CA ARG A 145 22.92 -20.38 -3.89
C ARG A 145 21.61 -20.36 -4.67
N GLU A 146 20.56 -21.01 -4.17
CA GLU A 146 19.22 -20.97 -4.77
C GLU A 146 18.67 -19.54 -4.77
N GLU A 147 18.81 -18.79 -3.66
CA GLU A 147 18.44 -17.37 -3.59
C GLU A 147 19.25 -16.50 -4.55
N LEU A 148 20.56 -16.70 -4.61
CA LEU A 148 21.44 -15.94 -5.51
C LEU A 148 21.08 -16.17 -6.97
N GLN A 149 20.67 -17.41 -7.32
CA GLN A 149 20.24 -17.74 -8.66
C GLN A 149 18.95 -17.01 -9.05
N LEU A 150 17.98 -16.88 -8.14
CA LEU A 150 16.77 -16.08 -8.36
C LEU A 150 17.07 -14.59 -8.55
N LEU A 151 18.07 -14.05 -7.84
CA LEU A 151 18.51 -12.66 -8.00
C LEU A 151 19.27 -12.41 -9.31
N GLN A 152 19.93 -13.43 -9.85
CA GLN A 152 20.63 -13.36 -11.13
C GLN A 152 19.72 -13.56 -12.34
N GLU A 153 18.44 -13.91 -12.13
CA GLU A 153 17.49 -14.01 -13.23
C GLU A 153 17.35 -12.64 -13.92
N PRO A 154 17.47 -12.60 -15.26
CA PRO A 154 17.33 -11.35 -15.98
C PRO A 154 15.92 -10.79 -15.83
N GLY A 155 15.81 -9.46 -15.89
CA GLY A 155 14.54 -8.76 -15.79
C GLY A 155 13.50 -9.31 -16.78
N SER A 156 12.28 -9.49 -16.30
CA SER A 156 11.15 -9.92 -17.12
C SER A 156 10.65 -8.79 -18.02
N TYR A 157 10.18 -9.12 -19.22
CA TYR A 157 9.51 -8.16 -20.10
C TYR A 157 8.11 -7.86 -19.59
N VAL A 158 7.72 -6.58 -19.63
CA VAL A 158 6.37 -6.16 -19.28
C VAL A 158 5.52 -6.01 -20.54
N GLY A 159 4.39 -6.69 -20.57
CA GLY A 159 3.44 -6.63 -21.69
C GLY A 159 2.00 -6.40 -21.22
N GLU A 160 1.14 -6.05 -22.16
CA GLU A 160 -0.31 -5.90 -21.97
C GLU A 160 -1.05 -6.97 -22.78
N VAL A 161 -2.00 -7.65 -22.15
CA VAL A 161 -2.82 -8.67 -22.81
C VAL A 161 -3.79 -7.99 -23.78
N VAL A 162 -3.72 -8.33 -25.06
CA VAL A 162 -4.68 -7.83 -26.06
C VAL A 162 -5.91 -8.73 -26.11
N LYS A 163 -5.68 -10.04 -26.18
CA LYS A 163 -6.76 -11.03 -26.32
C LYS A 163 -6.29 -12.41 -25.85
N VAL A 164 -7.13 -13.10 -25.10
CA VAL A 164 -6.90 -14.50 -24.73
C VAL A 164 -7.28 -15.39 -25.93
N MET A 165 -6.37 -16.29 -26.33
CA MET A 165 -6.54 -17.17 -27.49
C MET A 165 -6.59 -18.64 -27.04
N GLY A 166 -7.77 -19.11 -26.67
CA GLY A 166 -7.98 -20.50 -26.24
C GLY A 166 -7.56 -20.75 -24.79
N LYS A 167 -7.09 -21.97 -24.50
CA LYS A 167 -6.81 -22.42 -23.12
C LYS A 167 -5.37 -22.20 -22.66
N SER A 168 -4.40 -22.08 -23.56
CA SER A 168 -2.97 -22.01 -23.19
C SER A 168 -2.22 -20.84 -23.81
N LYS A 169 -2.85 -20.10 -24.73
CA LYS A 169 -2.19 -19.04 -25.50
C LYS A 169 -2.86 -17.70 -25.28
N VAL A 170 -2.05 -16.65 -25.22
CA VAL A 170 -2.52 -15.27 -25.04
C VAL A 170 -1.76 -14.38 -26.02
N LEU A 171 -2.46 -13.45 -26.66
CA LEU A 171 -1.84 -12.39 -27.44
C LEU A 171 -1.45 -11.26 -26.50
N VAL A 172 -0.15 -11.03 -26.33
CA VAL A 172 0.41 -9.97 -25.49
C VAL A 172 1.13 -8.95 -26.37
N LYS A 173 0.95 -7.67 -26.07
CA LYS A 173 1.67 -6.56 -26.68
C LYS A 173 2.80 -6.13 -25.76
N VAL A 174 4.04 -6.23 -26.22
CA VAL A 174 5.26 -5.79 -25.52
C VAL A 174 5.75 -4.54 -26.21
N HIS A 175 5.99 -3.46 -25.46
CA HIS A 175 6.54 -2.23 -26.01
C HIS A 175 8.07 -2.22 -25.79
N PRO A 176 8.92 -1.99 -26.81
CA PRO A 176 8.63 -1.58 -28.20
C PRO A 176 8.48 -2.73 -29.21
N GLU A 177 8.71 -3.99 -28.81
CA GLU A 177 8.96 -5.12 -29.72
C GLU A 177 7.75 -5.61 -30.53
N GLY A 178 6.52 -5.29 -30.14
CA GLY A 178 5.31 -5.57 -30.93
C GLY A 178 4.32 -6.51 -30.24
N LYS A 179 3.66 -7.38 -31.01
CA LYS A 179 2.64 -8.32 -30.50
C LYS A 179 3.13 -9.76 -30.62
N TYR A 180 3.03 -10.51 -29.54
CA TYR A 180 3.48 -11.90 -29.43
C TYR A 180 2.35 -12.80 -28.96
N VAL A 181 2.29 -14.01 -29.51
CA VAL A 181 1.44 -15.07 -28.96
C VAL A 181 2.29 -15.87 -28.00
N VAL A 182 1.97 -15.77 -26.71
CA VAL A 182 2.74 -16.37 -25.62
C VAL A 182 1.96 -17.50 -24.97
N ASP A 183 2.67 -18.50 -24.48
CA ASP A 183 2.09 -19.57 -23.67
C ASP A 183 1.95 -19.11 -22.20
N ILE A 184 0.90 -19.58 -21.53
CA ILE A 184 0.62 -19.31 -20.11
C ILE A 184 1.31 -20.37 -19.24
N ASP A 185 1.97 -19.94 -18.16
CA ASP A 185 2.48 -20.85 -17.14
C ASP A 185 1.32 -21.60 -16.44
N LYS A 186 1.57 -22.85 -16.04
CA LYS A 186 0.57 -23.73 -15.41
C LYS A 186 0.07 -23.20 -14.06
N ASN A 187 0.82 -22.30 -13.44
CA ASN A 187 0.49 -21.72 -12.14
C ASN A 187 -0.55 -20.59 -12.20
N ILE A 188 -0.98 -20.16 -13.40
CA ILE A 188 -1.83 -18.98 -13.57
C ILE A 188 -3.21 -19.35 -14.08
N ASP A 189 -4.24 -18.86 -13.40
CA ASP A 189 -5.63 -19.07 -13.79
C ASP A 189 -6.03 -18.17 -14.97
N ILE A 190 -6.58 -18.78 -16.02
CA ILE A 190 -7.05 -18.10 -17.23
C ILE A 190 -8.18 -17.10 -16.91
N THR A 191 -8.98 -17.36 -15.87
CA THR A 191 -10.13 -16.54 -15.47
C THR A 191 -9.73 -15.14 -15.00
N LYS A 192 -8.52 -14.98 -14.46
CA LYS A 192 -7.99 -13.69 -14.00
C LYS A 192 -7.45 -12.83 -15.14
N ILE A 193 -7.27 -13.40 -16.32
CA ILE A 193 -6.67 -12.71 -17.46
C ILE A 193 -7.77 -12.01 -18.25
N THR A 194 -8.00 -10.73 -17.93
CA THR A 194 -8.84 -9.85 -18.73
C THR A 194 -8.03 -9.17 -19.85
N PRO A 195 -8.65 -8.77 -20.97
CA PRO A 195 -8.02 -7.87 -21.93
C PRO A 195 -7.55 -6.60 -21.23
N SER A 196 -6.38 -6.09 -21.60
CA SER A 196 -5.67 -4.94 -21.01
C SER A 196 -4.99 -5.19 -19.66
N THR A 197 -4.93 -6.44 -19.18
CA THR A 197 -4.17 -6.77 -17.96
C THR A 197 -2.68 -6.71 -18.23
N ARG A 198 -1.90 -6.17 -17.29
CA ARG A 198 -0.43 -6.17 -17.37
C ARG A 198 0.12 -7.51 -16.91
N VAL A 199 1.07 -8.03 -17.66
CA VAL A 199 1.68 -9.33 -17.42
C VAL A 199 3.19 -9.26 -17.59
N ALA A 200 3.91 -10.10 -16.86
CA ALA A 200 5.35 -10.24 -16.98
C ALA A 200 5.68 -11.53 -17.73
N LEU A 201 6.49 -11.38 -18.77
CA LEU A 201 6.98 -12.45 -19.61
C LEU A 201 8.42 -12.75 -19.23
N ARG A 202 8.78 -14.03 -19.15
CA ARG A 202 10.17 -14.42 -18.89
C ARG A 202 11.07 -14.01 -20.05
N ASN A 203 12.29 -13.56 -19.75
CA ASN A 203 13.24 -13.03 -20.75
C ASN A 203 13.69 -14.07 -21.79
N ASP A 204 13.81 -15.34 -21.39
CA ASP A 204 14.34 -16.43 -22.21
C ASP A 204 13.31 -17.03 -23.20
N SER A 205 12.05 -17.11 -22.79
CA SER A 205 11.02 -17.96 -23.40
C SER A 205 9.73 -17.20 -23.71
N TYR A 206 9.63 -15.93 -23.32
CA TYR A 206 8.42 -15.12 -23.43
C TYR A 206 7.18 -15.78 -22.83
N VAL A 207 7.35 -16.73 -21.91
CA VAL A 207 6.24 -17.39 -21.21
C VAL A 207 5.69 -16.43 -20.17
N LEU A 208 4.36 -16.34 -20.11
CA LEU A 208 3.66 -15.53 -19.12
C LEU A 208 3.75 -16.23 -17.76
N HIS A 209 4.56 -15.67 -16.85
CA HIS A 209 4.85 -16.27 -15.55
C HIS A 209 4.20 -15.52 -14.37
N LEU A 210 3.87 -14.23 -14.54
CA LEU A 210 3.30 -13.41 -13.48
C LEU A 210 2.30 -12.40 -14.04
N ILE A 211 1.19 -12.21 -13.33
CA ILE A 211 0.26 -11.11 -13.57
C ILE A 211 0.71 -9.94 -12.72
N LEU A 212 0.92 -8.78 -13.35
CA LEU A 212 1.35 -7.57 -12.65
C LEU A 212 0.13 -6.78 -12.17
N PRO A 213 0.24 -6.06 -11.04
CA PRO A 213 -0.78 -5.13 -10.62
C PRO A 213 -1.01 -4.04 -11.68
N SER A 214 -2.20 -3.45 -11.65
CA SER A 214 -2.56 -2.38 -12.56
C SER A 214 -1.57 -1.21 -12.43
N LYS A 215 -1.30 -0.52 -13.55
CA LYS A 215 -0.46 0.67 -13.51
C LYS A 215 -1.30 1.80 -12.92
N VAL A 216 -1.02 2.16 -11.67
CA VAL A 216 -1.50 3.41 -11.09
C VAL A 216 -0.33 4.39 -11.15
N ASP A 217 -0.55 5.55 -11.78
CA ASP A 217 0.46 6.59 -11.84
C ASP A 217 0.81 7.04 -10.41
N PRO A 218 2.10 7.32 -10.13
CA PRO A 218 2.54 7.67 -8.78
C PRO A 218 1.84 8.93 -8.25
N LEU A 219 1.42 9.82 -9.13
CA LEU A 219 0.61 11.00 -8.79
C LEU A 219 -0.72 10.60 -8.14
N VAL A 220 -1.39 9.58 -8.67
CA VAL A 220 -2.66 9.08 -8.12
C VAL A 220 -2.44 8.38 -6.78
N ASN A 221 -1.31 7.69 -6.60
CA ASN A 221 -0.94 7.13 -5.29
C ASN A 221 -0.67 8.21 -4.24
N LEU A 222 -0.12 9.37 -4.61
CA LEU A 222 0.04 10.52 -3.71
C LEU A 222 -1.31 11.14 -3.29
N MET A 223 -2.35 10.99 -4.11
CA MET A 223 -3.72 11.43 -3.77
C MET A 223 -4.37 10.51 -2.72
N LYS A 224 -3.82 9.31 -2.50
CA LYS A 224 -4.25 8.41 -1.42
C LYS A 224 -3.79 8.98 -0.09
N VAL A 225 -4.74 9.38 0.75
CA VAL A 225 -4.43 9.81 2.11
C VAL A 225 -4.48 8.57 3.00
N GLU A 226 -3.33 7.96 3.28
CA GLU A 226 -3.25 6.74 4.10
C GLU A 226 -3.62 6.97 5.58
N LYS A 227 -3.54 8.22 6.06
CA LYS A 227 -4.03 8.61 7.38
C LYS A 227 -4.82 9.90 7.26
N VAL A 228 -6.14 9.77 7.33
CA VAL A 228 -7.03 10.94 7.46
C VAL A 228 -6.64 11.64 8.77
N PRO A 229 -6.35 12.95 8.77
CA PRO A 229 -6.07 13.67 10.01
C PRO A 229 -7.28 13.53 10.96
N ASP A 230 -7.01 13.43 12.27
CA ASP A 230 -7.99 13.20 13.34
C ASP A 230 -9.00 14.37 13.47
N SER A 231 -9.88 14.53 12.50
CA SER A 231 -11.03 15.43 12.58
C SER A 231 -12.25 14.61 12.96
N THR A 232 -12.76 14.82 14.16
CA THR A 232 -14.03 14.23 14.61
C THR A 232 -15.19 15.19 14.36
N TYR A 233 -16.42 14.67 14.37
CA TYR A 233 -17.62 15.51 14.26
C TYR A 233 -17.69 16.58 15.37
N ASP A 234 -17.13 16.30 16.55
CA ASP A 234 -17.07 17.25 17.67
C ASP A 234 -16.25 18.51 17.38
N MET A 235 -15.41 18.47 16.34
CA MET A 235 -14.63 19.63 15.89
C MET A 235 -15.39 20.52 14.89
N ILE A 236 -16.61 20.13 14.51
CA ILE A 236 -17.46 20.86 13.56
C ILE A 236 -18.65 21.43 14.33
N GLY A 237 -18.79 22.76 14.34
CA GLY A 237 -19.86 23.45 15.06
C GLY A 237 -21.04 23.84 14.17
N GLY A 238 -22.27 23.62 14.66
CA GLY A 238 -23.49 24.24 14.15
C GLY A 238 -23.97 23.79 12.77
N LEU A 239 -23.53 22.62 12.28
CA LEU A 239 -23.92 22.02 11.00
C LEU A 239 -24.65 20.68 11.20
N ASP A 240 -25.50 20.58 12.22
CA ASP A 240 -26.11 19.30 12.64
C ASP A 240 -26.98 18.67 11.56
N GLN A 241 -27.73 19.49 10.81
CA GLN A 241 -28.56 19.02 9.71
C GLN A 241 -27.71 18.43 8.58
N GLN A 242 -26.67 19.14 8.14
CA GLN A 242 -25.76 18.69 7.09
C GLN A 242 -24.98 17.45 7.51
N ILE A 243 -24.56 17.37 8.78
CA ILE A 243 -23.91 16.19 9.35
C ILE A 243 -24.86 14.99 9.29
N LYS A 244 -26.13 15.17 9.67
CA LYS A 244 -27.14 14.10 9.62
C LYS A 244 -27.36 13.60 8.18
N GLU A 245 -27.54 14.51 7.23
CA GLU A 245 -27.71 14.17 5.81
C GLU A 245 -26.51 13.39 5.25
N ILE A 246 -25.28 13.80 5.57
CA ILE A 246 -24.09 13.07 5.11
C ILE A 246 -23.98 11.69 5.78
N LYS A 247 -24.30 11.57 7.07
CA LYS A 247 -24.30 10.27 7.77
C LYS A 247 -25.28 9.30 7.13
N GLU A 248 -26.48 9.76 6.78
CA GLU A 248 -27.49 8.94 6.10
C GLU A 248 -27.03 8.47 4.71
N VAL A 249 -26.25 9.29 4.00
CA VAL A 249 -25.87 9.02 2.62
C VAL A 249 -24.56 8.25 2.49
N ILE A 250 -23.62 8.42 3.42
CA ILE A 250 -22.28 7.81 3.34
C ILE A 250 -22.10 6.72 4.38
N GLU A 251 -22.39 7.01 5.65
CA GLU A 251 -22.13 6.07 6.75
C GLU A 251 -23.10 4.89 6.73
N LEU A 252 -24.40 5.17 6.53
CA LEU A 252 -25.46 4.17 6.53
C LEU A 252 -25.26 3.09 5.44
N PRO A 253 -24.98 3.43 4.16
CA PRO A 253 -24.75 2.42 3.12
C PRO A 253 -23.47 1.60 3.31
N ILE A 254 -22.44 2.18 3.94
CA ILE A 254 -21.17 1.49 4.16
C ILE A 254 -21.28 0.52 5.34
N LYS A 255 -21.92 0.94 6.44
CA LYS A 255 -22.09 0.11 7.65
C LYS A 255 -23.19 -0.93 7.53
N HIS A 256 -24.31 -0.58 6.89
CA HIS A 256 -25.51 -1.43 6.82
C HIS A 256 -26.09 -1.51 5.40
N PRO A 257 -25.40 -2.16 4.45
CA PRO A 257 -25.91 -2.33 3.08
C PRO A 257 -27.19 -3.18 3.02
N GLU A 258 -27.37 -4.13 3.95
CA GLU A 258 -28.53 -5.04 4.03
C GLU A 258 -29.87 -4.28 4.19
N LEU A 259 -29.86 -3.11 4.84
CA LEU A 259 -31.06 -2.28 4.98
C LEU A 259 -31.55 -1.76 3.62
N PHE A 260 -30.63 -1.43 2.71
CA PHE A 260 -30.97 -0.97 1.37
C PHE A 260 -31.45 -2.11 0.47
N GLU A 261 -30.85 -3.28 0.59
CA GLU A 261 -31.25 -4.48 -0.16
C GLU A 261 -32.63 -4.98 0.26
N SER A 262 -32.91 -5.02 1.57
CA SER A 262 -34.22 -5.43 2.10
C SER A 262 -35.34 -4.45 1.76
N LEU A 263 -35.05 -3.14 1.72
CA LEU A 263 -35.99 -2.11 1.28
C LEU A 263 -36.15 -2.05 -0.26
N GLY A 264 -35.22 -2.63 -1.02
CA GLY A 264 -35.20 -2.54 -2.48
C GLY A 264 -34.91 -1.15 -3.02
N ILE A 265 -34.25 -0.29 -2.23
CA ILE A 265 -33.93 1.10 -2.60
C ILE A 265 -32.50 1.16 -3.13
N ALA A 266 -32.31 1.84 -4.26
CA ALA A 266 -30.97 2.08 -4.80
C ALA A 266 -30.13 2.94 -3.84
N GLN A 267 -28.90 2.50 -3.58
CA GLN A 267 -27.98 3.30 -2.77
C GLN A 267 -27.57 4.57 -3.52
N PRO A 268 -27.49 5.72 -2.82
CA PRO A 268 -26.97 6.94 -3.42
C PRO A 268 -25.50 6.75 -3.81
N LYS A 269 -25.13 7.16 -5.02
CA LYS A 269 -23.77 7.01 -5.58
C LYS A 269 -22.87 8.19 -5.24
N GLY A 270 -23.42 9.41 -5.29
CA GLY A 270 -22.65 10.64 -5.16
C GLY A 270 -23.36 11.74 -4.37
N VAL A 271 -22.57 12.55 -3.69
CA VAL A 271 -23.01 13.74 -2.93
C VAL A 271 -22.27 14.97 -3.41
N LEU A 272 -23.00 16.05 -3.64
CA LEU A 272 -22.44 17.37 -3.93
C LEU A 272 -22.62 18.29 -2.74
N LEU A 273 -21.52 18.79 -2.21
CA LEU A 273 -21.46 19.81 -1.17
C LEU A 273 -21.28 21.18 -1.85
N TYR A 274 -22.20 22.12 -1.62
CA TYR A 274 -22.10 23.46 -2.19
C TYR A 274 -22.35 24.56 -1.17
N GLY A 275 -21.78 25.75 -1.41
CA GLY A 275 -22.02 26.95 -0.61
C GLY A 275 -20.82 27.90 -0.61
N PRO A 276 -20.88 29.02 0.11
CA PRO A 276 -19.76 29.96 0.21
C PRO A 276 -18.48 29.30 0.75
N PRO A 277 -17.29 29.79 0.36
CA PRO A 277 -16.02 29.30 0.87
C PRO A 277 -15.91 29.54 2.38
N GLY A 278 -15.12 28.72 3.07
CA GLY A 278 -14.89 28.89 4.52
C GLY A 278 -16.00 28.34 5.44
N THR A 279 -17.00 27.64 4.90
CA THR A 279 -18.06 26.94 5.66
C THR A 279 -17.70 25.52 6.10
N GLY A 280 -16.46 25.07 5.86
CA GLY A 280 -15.98 23.78 6.39
C GLY A 280 -16.34 22.54 5.55
N LYS A 281 -16.73 22.69 4.28
CA LYS A 281 -16.98 21.56 3.35
C LYS A 281 -15.87 20.49 3.36
N THR A 282 -14.62 20.93 3.17
CA THR A 282 -13.43 20.05 3.20
C THR A 282 -13.18 19.44 4.59
N LEU A 283 -13.55 20.14 5.68
CA LEU A 283 -13.41 19.61 7.05
C LEU A 283 -14.43 18.51 7.32
N LEU A 284 -15.68 18.69 6.88
CA LEU A 284 -16.72 17.68 7.04
C LEU A 284 -16.42 16.41 6.26
N ALA A 285 -15.93 16.55 5.02
CA ALA A 285 -15.47 15.42 4.20
C ALA A 285 -14.41 14.56 4.91
N ARG A 286 -13.43 15.22 5.54
CA ARG A 286 -12.38 14.55 6.31
C ARG A 286 -12.92 13.87 7.57
N ALA A 287 -13.85 14.53 8.28
CA ALA A 287 -14.44 13.95 9.48
C ALA A 287 -15.27 12.69 9.19
N VAL A 288 -15.98 12.68 8.06
CA VAL A 288 -16.73 11.52 7.60
C VAL A 288 -15.80 10.36 7.29
N ALA A 289 -14.69 10.62 6.60
CA ALA A 289 -13.71 9.59 6.27
C ALA A 289 -13.04 8.98 7.51
N HIS A 290 -12.77 9.79 8.54
CA HIS A 290 -12.25 9.31 9.82
C HIS A 290 -13.28 8.46 10.58
N HIS A 291 -14.58 8.76 10.50
CA HIS A 291 -15.61 7.99 11.22
C HIS A 291 -16.02 6.69 10.52
N THR A 292 -15.77 6.57 9.22
CA THR A 292 -16.12 5.39 8.42
C THR A 292 -14.97 4.39 8.28
N ASP A 293 -13.76 4.71 8.75
CA ASP A 293 -12.54 3.88 8.60
C ASP A 293 -12.30 3.41 7.16
N CYS A 294 -12.67 4.25 6.18
CA CYS A 294 -12.53 3.96 4.76
C CYS A 294 -11.27 4.58 4.15
N THR A 295 -10.79 4.03 3.03
CA THR A 295 -9.70 4.64 2.27
C THR A 295 -10.16 6.00 1.73
N PHE A 296 -9.50 7.09 2.14
CA PHE A 296 -9.81 8.43 1.68
C PHE A 296 -8.88 8.84 0.53
N ILE A 297 -9.47 9.13 -0.63
CA ILE A 297 -8.74 9.58 -1.81
C ILE A 297 -9.12 11.02 -2.05
N ARG A 298 -8.16 11.94 -1.88
CA ARG A 298 -8.37 13.39 -2.05
C ARG A 298 -7.80 13.83 -3.38
N VAL A 299 -8.66 14.41 -4.22
CA VAL A 299 -8.26 14.98 -5.50
C VAL A 299 -8.73 16.44 -5.56
N SER A 300 -7.85 17.35 -5.98
CA SER A 300 -8.28 18.71 -6.35
C SER A 300 -8.72 18.72 -7.81
N GLY A 301 -9.83 19.39 -8.14
CA GLY A 301 -10.26 19.56 -9.54
C GLY A 301 -9.15 20.18 -10.40
N SER A 302 -8.38 21.11 -9.83
CA SER A 302 -7.24 21.74 -10.48
C SER A 302 -6.09 20.77 -10.82
N GLU A 303 -5.92 19.68 -10.06
CA GLU A 303 -4.88 18.65 -10.30
C GLU A 303 -5.21 17.78 -11.52
N LEU A 304 -6.49 17.68 -11.89
CA LEU A 304 -6.95 16.91 -13.04
C LEU A 304 -6.67 17.62 -14.38
N VAL A 305 -6.37 18.92 -14.36
CA VAL A 305 -6.06 19.71 -15.55
C VAL A 305 -4.55 19.64 -15.84
N GLN A 306 -4.18 18.88 -16.88
CA GLN A 306 -2.78 18.70 -17.28
C GLN A 306 -2.47 19.40 -18.61
N LYS A 307 -1.18 19.70 -18.82
CA LYS A 307 -0.70 20.32 -20.07
C LYS A 307 -0.73 19.34 -21.25
N TYR A 308 -0.62 18.04 -20.98
CA TYR A 308 -0.60 17.00 -22.01
C TYR A 308 -2.01 16.52 -22.31
N ILE A 309 -2.32 16.42 -23.60
CA ILE A 309 -3.62 16.00 -24.11
C ILE A 309 -3.88 14.53 -23.73
N GLY A 310 -5.04 14.27 -23.14
CA GLY A 310 -5.49 12.95 -22.72
C GLY A 310 -4.95 12.47 -21.37
N GLU A 311 -4.03 13.21 -20.74
CA GLU A 311 -3.47 12.83 -19.44
C GLU A 311 -4.51 12.95 -18.32
N GLY A 312 -5.32 14.01 -18.33
CA GLY A 312 -6.41 14.21 -17.36
C GLY A 312 -7.42 13.05 -17.39
N SER A 313 -7.85 12.66 -18.59
CA SER A 313 -8.76 11.53 -18.77
C SER A 313 -8.16 10.19 -18.31
N ARG A 314 -6.85 9.98 -18.52
CA ARG A 314 -6.15 8.78 -18.04
C ARG A 314 -6.10 8.76 -16.50
N MET A 315 -5.76 9.87 -15.86
CA MET A 315 -5.73 9.97 -14.40
C MET A 315 -7.08 9.68 -13.76
N VAL A 316 -8.18 10.17 -14.34
CA VAL A 316 -9.54 9.87 -13.86
C VAL A 316 -9.82 8.36 -13.88
N ARG A 317 -9.44 7.65 -14.95
CA ARG A 317 -9.58 6.19 -15.02
C ARG A 317 -8.78 5.48 -13.95
N GLU A 318 -7.51 5.86 -13.79
CA GLU A 318 -6.61 5.26 -12.81
C GLU A 318 -7.07 5.53 -11.36
N LEU A 319 -7.63 6.72 -11.09
CA LEU A 319 -8.24 7.07 -9.80
C LEU A 319 -9.34 6.08 -9.41
N PHE A 320 -10.25 5.78 -10.35
CA PHE A 320 -11.35 4.85 -10.10
C PHE A 320 -10.91 3.38 -10.10
N VAL A 321 -9.84 3.01 -10.78
CA VAL A 321 -9.20 1.69 -10.61
C VAL A 321 -8.61 1.56 -9.21
N MET A 322 -7.85 2.55 -8.76
CA MET A 322 -7.23 2.54 -7.43
C MET A 322 -8.28 2.53 -6.31
N ALA A 323 -9.38 3.29 -6.47
CA ALA A 323 -10.50 3.29 -5.54
C ALA A 323 -11.21 1.93 -5.45
N ARG A 324 -11.30 1.18 -6.56
CA ARG A 324 -11.85 -0.18 -6.59
C ARG A 324 -10.94 -1.19 -5.90
N GLU A 325 -9.64 -1.10 -6.11
CA GLU A 325 -8.66 -1.97 -5.44
C GLU A 325 -8.65 -1.78 -3.91
N HIS A 326 -8.98 -0.57 -3.45
CA HIS A 326 -8.98 -0.18 -2.02
C HIS A 326 -10.39 -0.03 -1.42
N ALA A 327 -11.40 -0.71 -1.95
CA ALA A 327 -12.76 -0.65 -1.41
C ALA A 327 -12.85 -1.29 0.00
N PRO A 328 -13.57 -0.68 0.97
CA PRO A 328 -14.41 0.51 0.86
C PRO A 328 -13.62 1.83 0.80
N SER A 329 -13.98 2.70 -0.13
CA SER A 329 -13.25 3.94 -0.40
C SER A 329 -14.18 5.14 -0.63
N ILE A 330 -13.70 6.33 -0.23
CA ILE A 330 -14.38 7.60 -0.44
C ILE A 330 -13.48 8.47 -1.32
N ILE A 331 -14.00 8.86 -2.49
CA ILE A 331 -13.32 9.77 -3.40
C ILE A 331 -13.84 11.17 -3.11
N PHE A 332 -12.98 12.03 -2.58
CA PHE A 332 -13.30 13.44 -2.35
C PHE A 332 -12.65 14.32 -3.42
N MET A 333 -13.50 14.95 -4.23
CA MET A 333 -13.11 15.92 -5.25
C MET A 333 -13.43 17.32 -4.76
N ASP A 334 -12.39 18.10 -4.46
CA ASP A 334 -12.53 19.51 -4.09
C ASP A 334 -12.44 20.41 -5.33
N GLU A 335 -13.04 21.60 -5.29
CA GLU A 335 -13.00 22.58 -6.39
C GLU A 335 -13.41 21.99 -7.75
N ILE A 336 -14.52 21.24 -7.79
CA ILE A 336 -15.00 20.64 -9.04
C ILE A 336 -15.40 21.69 -10.10
N ASP A 337 -15.61 22.94 -9.69
CA ASP A 337 -15.85 24.08 -10.58
C ASP A 337 -14.67 24.39 -11.51
N SER A 338 -13.45 23.95 -11.18
CA SER A 338 -12.29 24.11 -12.07
C SER A 338 -12.38 23.26 -13.34
N ILE A 339 -13.11 22.12 -13.30
CA ILE A 339 -13.29 21.22 -14.44
C ILE A 339 -14.73 21.10 -14.92
N GLY A 340 -15.68 21.48 -14.08
CA GLY A 340 -17.12 21.31 -14.29
C GLY A 340 -17.83 22.56 -14.85
N SER A 341 -17.08 23.54 -15.36
CA SER A 341 -17.65 24.78 -15.89
C SER A 341 -18.52 24.50 -17.12
N ALA A 342 -19.81 24.83 -17.01
CA ALA A 342 -20.74 24.83 -18.14
C ALA A 342 -20.29 25.90 -19.12
N ARG A 343 -19.76 25.47 -20.28
CA ARG A 343 -19.41 26.25 -21.47
C ARG A 343 -19.75 27.74 -21.38
N MET A 344 -18.72 28.59 -21.33
CA MET A 344 -18.83 29.87 -22.02
C MET A 344 -18.54 29.63 -23.50
N GLU A 345 -19.56 29.90 -24.31
CA GLU A 345 -19.53 29.95 -25.76
C GLU A 345 -18.56 31.07 -26.20
N SER A 346 -17.26 30.83 -26.15
CA SER A 346 -16.26 31.77 -26.65
C SER A 346 -15.04 30.97 -27.08
N GLY A 347 -14.93 30.79 -28.40
CA GLY A 347 -13.84 30.07 -29.02
C GLY A 347 -12.47 30.64 -28.67
N THR A 348 -11.45 29.83 -28.96
CA THR A 348 -9.99 30.11 -28.89
C THR A 348 -9.28 29.53 -27.66
N GLY A 349 -9.11 28.20 -27.64
CA GLY A 349 -8.09 27.59 -26.78
C GLY A 349 -8.14 26.06 -26.76
N ASN A 350 -7.06 25.38 -27.17
CA ASN A 350 -6.92 23.92 -27.06
C ASN A 350 -7.03 23.41 -25.60
N GLY A 351 -6.83 24.28 -24.59
CA GLY A 351 -6.92 23.90 -23.18
C GLY A 351 -8.34 23.59 -22.70
N ASP A 352 -9.36 24.30 -23.19
CA ASP A 352 -10.75 24.10 -22.75
C ASP A 352 -11.33 22.75 -23.22
N SER A 353 -10.89 22.30 -24.40
CA SER A 353 -11.23 20.97 -24.93
C SER A 353 -10.71 19.82 -24.06
N GLU A 354 -9.59 19.99 -23.36
CA GLU A 354 -9.01 18.93 -22.52
C GLU A 354 -9.74 18.81 -21.18
N VAL A 355 -10.12 19.96 -20.61
CA VAL A 355 -10.94 20.03 -19.39
C VAL A 355 -12.30 19.37 -19.65
N GLN A 356 -12.95 19.73 -20.76
CA GLN A 356 -14.22 19.12 -21.15
C GLN A 356 -14.10 17.60 -21.34
N ARG A 357 -13.01 17.12 -21.95
CA ARG A 357 -12.76 15.69 -22.15
C ARG A 357 -12.60 14.95 -20.81
N THR A 358 -11.88 15.54 -19.88
CA THR A 358 -11.67 14.99 -18.53
C THR A 358 -12.98 14.95 -17.73
N MET A 359 -13.82 15.99 -17.86
CA MET A 359 -15.17 16.00 -17.27
C MET A 359 -16.06 14.89 -17.86
N LEU A 360 -16.07 14.73 -19.19
CA LEU A 360 -16.85 13.67 -19.85
C LEU A 360 -16.38 12.27 -19.42
N GLU A 361 -15.07 12.07 -19.27
CA GLU A 361 -14.54 10.80 -18.76
C GLU A 361 -14.98 10.55 -17.30
N LEU A 362 -14.96 11.58 -16.45
CA LEU A 362 -15.46 11.49 -15.09
C LEU A 362 -16.95 11.13 -15.05
N LEU A 363 -17.78 11.74 -15.91
CA LEU A 363 -19.19 11.38 -16.07
C LEU A 363 -19.38 9.92 -16.51
N ASN A 364 -18.58 9.45 -17.47
CA ASN A 364 -18.64 8.07 -17.94
C ASN A 364 -18.27 7.07 -16.83
N GLN A 365 -17.26 7.39 -16.01
CA GLN A 365 -16.91 6.56 -14.87
C GLN A 365 -18.02 6.58 -13.82
N LEU A 366 -18.66 7.73 -13.55
CA LEU A 366 -19.79 7.84 -12.62
C LEU A 366 -21.00 7.01 -13.04
N ASP A 367 -21.33 7.02 -14.34
CA ASP A 367 -22.42 6.21 -14.90
C ASP A 367 -22.09 4.71 -14.86
N GLY A 368 -20.82 4.35 -15.07
CA GLY A 368 -20.30 2.98 -15.04
C GLY A 368 -20.27 2.33 -13.67
N PHE A 369 -20.62 3.02 -12.58
CA PHE A 369 -20.71 2.41 -11.25
C PHE A 369 -21.95 1.51 -11.13
N GLU A 370 -21.72 0.22 -10.90
CA GLU A 370 -22.70 -0.64 -10.27
C GLU A 370 -22.86 -0.22 -8.80
N ALA A 371 -24.11 -0.15 -8.32
CA ALA A 371 -24.45 0.24 -6.95
C ALA A 371 -23.88 -0.72 -5.89
N SER A 372 -23.39 -1.89 -6.30
CA SER A 372 -22.74 -2.89 -5.43
C SER A 372 -21.32 -2.50 -4.99
N ASN A 373 -20.68 -1.57 -5.69
CA ASN A 373 -19.32 -1.16 -5.34
C ASN A 373 -19.38 -0.23 -4.12
N LYS A 374 -18.69 -0.61 -3.02
CA LYS A 374 -18.57 0.15 -1.76
C LYS A 374 -17.75 1.44 -1.90
N ILE A 375 -17.95 2.17 -2.99
CA ILE A 375 -17.24 3.39 -3.36
C ILE A 375 -18.26 4.52 -3.34
N LYS A 376 -17.94 5.60 -2.64
CA LYS A 376 -18.78 6.80 -2.59
C LYS A 376 -17.99 8.00 -3.10
N VAL A 377 -18.64 8.83 -3.90
CA VAL A 377 -18.04 10.06 -4.46
C VAL A 377 -18.61 11.27 -3.74
N LEU A 378 -17.73 12.09 -3.16
CA LEU A 378 -18.06 13.33 -2.50
C LEU A 378 -17.42 14.48 -3.31
N MET A 379 -18.24 15.38 -3.82
CA MET A 379 -17.78 16.54 -4.58
C MET A 379 -18.03 17.80 -3.78
N ALA A 380 -17.09 18.75 -3.79
CA ALA A 380 -17.26 20.08 -3.22
C ALA A 380 -17.13 21.15 -4.29
N THR A 381 -18.05 22.11 -4.28
CA THR A 381 -18.00 23.32 -5.11
C THR A 381 -18.32 24.55 -4.27
N ASN A 382 -17.72 25.68 -4.61
CA ASN A 382 -18.13 26.97 -4.07
C ASN A 382 -19.23 27.63 -4.90
N ARG A 383 -19.38 27.20 -6.17
CA ARG A 383 -20.24 27.81 -7.18
C ARG A 383 -21.05 26.74 -7.89
N ILE A 384 -22.29 26.57 -7.48
CA ILE A 384 -23.22 25.63 -8.12
C ILE A 384 -23.77 26.18 -9.45
N ASP A 385 -23.72 27.51 -9.64
CA ASP A 385 -24.19 28.23 -10.82
C ASP A 385 -23.40 27.92 -12.10
N ILE A 386 -22.09 27.67 -11.98
CA ILE A 386 -21.23 27.36 -13.12
C ILE A 386 -21.21 25.85 -13.42
N LEU A 387 -21.70 25.00 -12.52
CA LEU A 387 -21.56 23.56 -12.69
C LEU A 387 -22.44 23.04 -13.84
N ASP A 388 -21.89 22.16 -14.68
CA ASP A 388 -22.64 21.49 -15.74
C ASP A 388 -23.84 20.73 -15.16
N GLN A 389 -25.02 20.97 -15.74
CA GLN A 389 -26.26 20.27 -15.40
C GLN A 389 -26.17 18.77 -15.65
N ALA A 390 -25.26 18.33 -16.53
CA ALA A 390 -25.00 16.92 -16.76
C ALA A 390 -24.55 16.18 -15.48
N LEU A 391 -23.79 16.82 -14.60
CA LEU A 391 -23.38 16.24 -13.31
C LEU A 391 -24.56 16.11 -12.33
N LEU A 392 -25.51 17.04 -12.40
CA LEU A 392 -26.65 17.15 -11.48
C LEU A 392 -27.79 16.18 -11.79
N ARG A 393 -27.68 15.38 -12.85
CA ARG A 393 -28.71 14.43 -13.25
C ARG A 393 -28.80 13.25 -12.26
N PRO A 394 -30.01 12.81 -11.87
CA PRO A 394 -30.18 11.65 -11.00
C PRO A 394 -29.52 10.39 -11.60
N GLY A 395 -28.87 9.60 -10.76
CA GLY A 395 -28.03 8.45 -11.17
C GLY A 395 -26.52 8.74 -11.21
N ARG A 396 -26.12 10.02 -11.09
CA ARG A 396 -24.73 10.47 -10.92
C ARG A 396 -24.53 11.11 -9.54
N ILE A 397 -25.14 12.28 -9.35
CA ILE A 397 -25.17 12.99 -8.07
C ILE A 397 -26.61 12.96 -7.57
N ASP A 398 -26.86 12.14 -6.55
CA ASP A 398 -28.21 11.89 -6.05
C ASP A 398 -28.58 12.88 -4.93
N ARG A 399 -27.58 13.38 -4.19
CA ARG A 399 -27.79 14.29 -3.05
C ARG A 399 -26.99 15.56 -3.20
N LYS A 400 -27.64 16.68 -2.91
CA LYS A 400 -27.06 18.03 -2.92
C LYS A 400 -27.25 18.62 -1.53
N ILE A 401 -26.17 18.99 -0.88
CA ILE A 401 -26.16 19.49 0.49
C ILE A 401 -25.64 20.91 0.48
N GLU A 402 -26.48 21.82 0.96
CA GLU A 402 -26.17 23.23 1.05
C GLU A 402 -25.50 23.57 2.39
N PHE A 403 -24.43 24.35 2.31
CA PHE A 403 -23.74 24.91 3.46
C PHE A 403 -24.09 26.40 3.56
N PRO A 404 -25.09 26.76 4.39
CA PRO A 404 -25.38 28.17 4.63
C PRO A 404 -24.27 28.83 5.45
N ASN A 405 -24.31 30.15 5.51
CA ASN A 405 -23.49 30.89 6.49
C ASN A 405 -23.95 30.54 7.92
N PRO A 406 -23.03 30.53 8.90
CA PRO A 406 -23.35 30.08 10.25
C PRO A 406 -24.30 31.04 10.98
N ASN A 407 -25.34 30.47 11.60
CA ASN A 407 -26.26 31.15 12.50
C ASN A 407 -25.54 31.60 13.78
N GLU A 408 -26.16 32.47 14.58
CA GLU A 408 -25.56 32.98 15.82
C GLU A 408 -25.16 31.86 16.80
N GLU A 409 -26.02 30.85 16.97
CA GLU A 409 -25.74 29.65 17.76
C GLU A 409 -24.56 28.86 17.16
N SER A 410 -24.57 28.63 15.84
CA SER A 410 -23.47 27.97 15.13
C SER A 410 -22.14 28.73 15.30
N ARG A 411 -22.16 30.07 15.27
CA ARG A 411 -20.98 30.91 15.50
C ARG A 411 -20.43 30.74 16.91
N PHE A 412 -21.31 30.71 17.91
CA PHE A 412 -20.93 30.44 19.30
C PHE A 412 -20.26 29.08 19.44
N ASP A 413 -20.82 28.03 18.82
CA ASP A 413 -20.24 26.68 18.88
C ASP A 413 -18.87 26.61 18.19
N ILE A 414 -18.71 27.24 17.03
CA ILE A 414 -17.42 27.31 16.32
C ILE A 414 -16.37 28.04 17.17
N LEU A 415 -16.72 29.19 17.77
CA LEU A 415 -15.83 29.91 18.68
C LEU A 415 -15.47 29.07 19.91
N LYS A 416 -16.44 28.34 20.47
CA LYS A 416 -16.22 27.44 21.60
C LYS A 416 -15.25 26.32 21.25
N ILE A 417 -15.33 25.73 20.06
CA ILE A 417 -14.43 24.66 19.61
C ILE A 417 -13.00 25.20 19.43
N HIS A 418 -12.84 26.33 18.73
CA HIS A 418 -11.52 26.90 18.46
C HIS A 418 -10.84 27.46 19.71
N SER A 419 -11.63 27.96 20.66
CA SER A 419 -11.13 28.51 21.92
C SER A 419 -10.74 27.43 22.94
N ARG A 420 -11.20 26.17 22.81
CA ARG A 420 -10.77 25.04 23.69
C ARG A 420 -9.25 24.83 23.73
N LYS A 421 -8.55 25.15 22.63
CA LYS A 421 -7.09 25.01 22.55
C LYS A 421 -6.34 26.22 23.09
N MET A 422 -7.03 27.30 23.44
CA MET A 422 -6.44 28.58 23.85
C MET A 422 -6.53 28.78 25.36
N ASN A 423 -5.56 29.48 25.93
CA ASN A 423 -5.57 29.88 27.33
C ASN A 423 -6.46 31.12 27.51
N LEU A 424 -7.72 30.89 27.84
CA LEU A 424 -8.71 31.94 28.08
C LEU A 424 -8.70 32.39 29.54
N MET A 425 -8.87 33.69 29.78
CA MET A 425 -9.20 34.20 31.11
C MET A 425 -10.62 33.76 31.53
N ARG A 426 -10.85 33.58 32.84
CA ARG A 426 -12.18 33.24 33.36
C ARG A 426 -13.14 34.43 33.15
N GLY A 427 -14.36 34.15 32.68
CA GLY A 427 -15.42 35.16 32.50
C GLY A 427 -15.56 35.74 31.09
N ILE A 428 -14.99 35.09 30.05
CA ILE A 428 -15.18 35.54 28.67
C ILE A 428 -16.54 35.09 28.13
N ASP A 429 -17.38 36.07 27.78
CA ASP A 429 -18.67 35.84 27.13
C ASP A 429 -18.51 35.67 25.61
N LEU A 430 -18.30 34.43 25.16
CA LEU A 430 -18.20 34.11 23.73
C LEU A 430 -19.51 34.38 22.95
N LYS A 431 -20.67 34.40 23.63
CA LYS A 431 -21.97 34.71 23.02
C LYS A 431 -22.03 36.15 22.50
N LYS A 432 -21.64 37.12 23.32
CA LYS A 432 -21.56 38.54 22.93
C LYS A 432 -20.61 38.77 21.76
N ILE A 433 -19.52 38.00 21.68
CA ILE A 433 -18.59 38.05 20.56
C ILE A 433 -19.26 37.50 19.29
N ALA A 434 -20.01 36.40 19.39
CA ALA A 434 -20.73 35.80 18.26
C ALA A 434 -21.85 36.72 17.71
N GLU A 435 -22.52 37.48 18.57
CA GLU A 435 -23.52 38.51 18.20
C GLU A 435 -22.89 39.65 17.38
N LYS A 436 -21.68 40.08 17.74
CA LYS A 436 -20.95 41.14 17.00
C LYS A 436 -20.46 40.66 15.62
N MET A 437 -20.45 39.35 15.37
CA MET A 437 -19.90 38.73 14.16
C MET A 437 -20.97 38.36 13.14
N ASN A 438 -21.84 39.30 12.79
CA ASN A 438 -22.92 39.06 11.83
C ASN A 438 -22.38 38.79 10.42
N GLY A 439 -22.82 37.68 9.82
CA GLY A 439 -22.42 37.28 8.46
C GLY A 439 -21.04 36.65 8.35
N ALA A 440 -20.30 36.47 9.45
CA ALA A 440 -18.95 35.90 9.42
C ALA A 440 -18.94 34.43 8.97
N SER A 441 -17.95 34.05 8.16
CA SER A 441 -17.72 32.65 7.78
C SER A 441 -17.04 31.83 8.89
N GLY A 442 -17.11 30.49 8.81
CA GLY A 442 -16.38 29.59 9.72
C GLY A 442 -14.87 29.84 9.74
N ALA A 443 -14.30 30.15 8.58
CA ALA A 443 -12.89 30.50 8.44
C ALA A 443 -12.54 31.83 9.14
N GLU A 444 -13.43 32.83 9.08
CA GLU A 444 -13.24 34.11 9.78
C GLU A 444 -13.35 33.97 11.29
N LEU A 445 -14.28 33.14 11.80
CA LEU A 445 -14.37 32.86 13.25
C LEU A 445 -13.07 32.25 13.79
N LYS A 446 -12.49 31.32 13.01
CA LYS A 446 -11.16 30.78 13.32
C LYS A 446 -10.09 31.87 13.27
N ALA A 447 -10.13 32.76 12.26
CA ALA A 447 -9.19 33.86 12.12
C ALA A 447 -9.26 34.83 13.32
N VAL A 448 -10.47 35.16 13.80
CA VAL A 448 -10.68 35.99 15.00
C VAL A 448 -10.03 35.36 16.22
N CYS A 449 -10.22 34.05 16.44
CA CYS A 449 -9.57 33.36 17.54
C CYS A 449 -8.03 33.45 17.44
N THR A 450 -7.47 33.25 16.25
CA THR A 450 -6.00 33.34 16.05
C THR A 450 -5.48 34.76 16.24
N GLU A 451 -6.22 35.77 15.80
CA GLU A 451 -5.86 37.18 15.96
C GLU A 451 -5.94 37.62 17.43
N ALA A 452 -6.95 37.16 18.18
CA ALA A 452 -7.06 37.41 19.62
C ALA A 452 -5.83 36.86 20.37
N GLY A 453 -5.38 35.65 20.01
CA GLY A 453 -4.14 35.07 20.52
C GLY A 453 -2.90 35.90 20.16
N MET A 454 -2.85 36.47 18.95
CA MET A 454 -1.73 37.33 18.52
C MET A 454 -1.69 38.68 19.25
N PHE A 455 -2.84 39.26 19.61
CA PHE A 455 -2.90 40.46 20.45
C PHE A 455 -2.33 40.19 21.84
N ALA A 456 -2.80 39.12 22.50
CA ALA A 456 -2.27 38.71 23.79
C ALA A 456 -0.75 38.44 23.74
N LEU A 457 -0.27 37.79 22.67
CA LEU A 457 1.16 37.53 22.48
C LEU A 457 1.98 38.81 22.28
N ARG A 458 1.44 39.82 21.56
CA ARG A 458 2.11 41.10 21.34
C ARG A 458 2.36 41.86 22.64
N GLU A 459 1.44 41.76 23.59
CA GLU A 459 1.56 42.34 24.92
C GLU A 459 2.26 41.40 25.92
N ARG A 460 2.84 40.29 25.43
CA ARG A 460 3.56 39.29 26.23
C ARG A 460 2.70 38.66 27.33
N ARG A 461 1.38 38.56 27.11
CA ARG A 461 0.42 37.92 28.01
C ARG A 461 0.24 36.45 27.62
N VAL A 462 0.09 35.58 28.63
CA VAL A 462 -0.15 34.12 28.44
C VAL A 462 -1.65 33.81 28.32
N HIS A 463 -2.51 34.70 28.80
CA HIS A 463 -3.96 34.56 28.79
C HIS A 463 -4.60 35.57 27.84
N VAL A 464 -5.56 35.09 27.05
CA VAL A 464 -6.39 35.93 26.16
C VAL A 464 -7.52 36.54 26.98
N THR A 465 -7.74 37.84 26.80
CA THR A 465 -8.79 38.62 27.48
C THR A 465 -9.98 38.89 26.57
N HIS A 466 -11.09 39.39 27.13
CA HIS A 466 -12.27 39.76 26.33
C HIS A 466 -11.96 40.91 25.35
N GLU A 467 -11.16 41.89 25.77
CA GLU A 467 -10.75 43.04 24.95
C GLU A 467 -9.96 42.59 23.71
N ASP A 468 -9.10 41.58 23.85
CA ASP A 468 -8.34 41.03 22.72
C ASP A 468 -9.26 40.42 21.64
N PHE A 469 -10.37 39.79 22.05
CA PHE A 469 -11.38 39.28 21.12
C PHE A 469 -12.14 40.42 20.43
N GLU A 470 -12.49 41.49 21.14
CA GLU A 470 -13.16 42.65 20.54
C GLU A 470 -12.26 43.35 19.51
N MET A 471 -10.97 43.52 19.83
CA MET A 471 -9.96 44.04 18.90
C MET A 471 -9.80 43.14 17.68
N ALA A 472 -9.80 41.82 17.88
CA ALA A 472 -9.71 40.84 16.80
C ALA A 472 -10.92 40.89 15.86
N VAL A 473 -12.14 40.96 16.40
CA VAL A 473 -13.36 41.13 15.60
C VAL A 473 -13.29 42.41 14.77
N ALA A 474 -12.93 43.54 15.39
CA ALA A 474 -12.81 44.81 14.69
C ALA A 474 -11.78 44.75 13.54
N LYS A 475 -10.66 44.06 13.74
CA LYS A 475 -9.62 43.90 12.71
C LYS A 475 -10.07 43.01 11.55
N VAL A 476 -10.68 41.87 11.83
CA VAL A 476 -11.10 40.91 10.80
C VAL A 476 -12.27 41.47 9.98
N MET A 477 -13.26 42.08 10.64
CA MET A 477 -14.43 42.66 9.97
C MET A 477 -14.10 43.92 9.15
N LYS A 478 -13.17 44.77 9.61
CA LYS A 478 -12.71 45.92 8.81
C LYS A 478 -12.04 45.46 7.51
N LYS A 479 -11.26 44.39 7.55
CA LYS A 479 -10.57 43.83 6.37
C LYS A 479 -11.55 43.37 5.28
N GLU A 480 -12.72 42.85 5.67
CA GLU A 480 -13.79 42.52 4.72
C GLU A 480 -14.44 43.78 4.13
N THR A 481 -14.75 44.75 4.99
CA THR A 481 -15.40 46.00 4.58
C THR A 481 -14.52 46.76 3.57
N ASP A 482 -13.21 46.81 3.81
CA ASP A 482 -12.24 47.45 2.93
C ASP A 482 -12.08 46.70 1.59
N LYS A 483 -12.08 45.36 1.60
CA LYS A 483 -12.08 44.53 0.38
C LYS A 483 -13.34 44.72 -0.46
N ASN A 484 -14.51 44.72 0.18
CA ASN A 484 -15.77 44.94 -0.51
C ASN A 484 -15.89 46.37 -1.07
N MET A 485 -15.36 47.37 -0.36
CA MET A 485 -15.28 48.75 -0.83
C MET A 485 -14.30 48.94 -1.99
N SER A 486 -13.15 48.27 -1.98
CA SER A 486 -12.17 48.33 -3.07
C SER A 486 -12.65 47.59 -4.33
N LEU A 487 -13.32 46.44 -4.19
CA LEU A 487 -13.99 45.75 -5.30
C LEU A 487 -15.12 46.60 -5.92
N ARG A 488 -15.96 47.25 -5.09
CA ARG A 488 -17.00 48.16 -5.57
C ARG A 488 -16.42 49.40 -6.28
N LYS A 489 -15.30 49.95 -5.79
CA LYS A 489 -14.60 51.06 -6.46
C LYS A 489 -14.03 50.62 -7.81
N LEU A 490 -13.41 49.43 -7.89
CA LEU A 490 -12.94 48.87 -9.16
C LEU A 490 -14.09 48.66 -10.16
N TRP A 491 -15.23 48.13 -9.70
CA TRP A 491 -16.40 47.87 -10.56
C TRP A 491 -17.07 49.16 -11.06
N LYS A 492 -17.05 50.22 -10.24
CA LYS A 492 -17.55 51.55 -10.65
C LYS A 492 -16.69 52.22 -11.72
N VAL A 493 -15.38 51.97 -11.71
CA VAL A 493 -14.44 52.49 -12.73
C VAL A 493 -14.54 51.68 -14.03
N GLY A 494 -14.87 50.38 -13.97
CA GLY A 494 -15.05 49.52 -15.14
C GLY A 494 -16.38 49.70 -15.90
N LEU A 495 -17.43 50.24 -15.27
CA LEU A 495 -18.72 50.50 -15.91
C LEU A 495 -18.87 51.93 -16.49
N SER A 496 -17.90 52.81 -16.26
CA SER A 496 -17.92 54.18 -16.78
C SER A 496 -16.84 54.40 -17.84
N SER A 497 -16.99 53.80 -19.03
CA SER A 497 -16.20 54.21 -20.19
C SER A 497 -16.94 54.04 -21.52
N GLY A 498 -17.42 55.17 -22.06
CA GLY A 498 -17.65 55.45 -23.50
C GLY A 498 -18.87 56.36 -23.80
N PRO A 499 -18.83 57.30 -24.79
CA PRO A 499 -17.68 58.06 -25.33
C PRO A 499 -17.93 59.60 -25.58
N LEU A 500 -16.84 60.32 -25.90
CA LEU A 500 -16.69 61.62 -26.66
C LEU A 500 -16.80 63.03 -25.98
N LEU A 501 -15.60 63.65 -25.79
CA LEU A 501 -15.11 65.05 -26.04
C LEU A 501 -15.68 66.29 -25.26
N PRO A 502 -14.93 67.43 -25.17
CA PRO A 502 -13.47 67.64 -25.03
C PRO A 502 -13.06 68.53 -23.83
N LEU A 503 -11.74 68.56 -23.61
CA LEU A 503 -10.91 69.34 -22.69
C LEU A 503 -11.42 70.73 -22.23
N GLU A 504 -11.41 70.95 -20.91
CA GLU A 504 -10.77 72.14 -20.32
C GLU A 504 -10.30 71.90 -18.88
N SER A 505 -9.20 72.58 -18.56
CA SER A 505 -8.28 72.46 -17.44
C SER A 505 -8.88 72.32 -16.04
N ILE A 506 -8.31 71.42 -15.22
CA ILE A 506 -7.78 71.76 -13.89
C ILE A 506 -6.54 70.89 -13.61
N SER A 507 -5.48 71.60 -13.28
CA SER A 507 -4.12 71.20 -12.97
C SER A 507 -3.97 70.47 -11.63
N SER A 508 -3.31 69.31 -11.65
CA SER A 508 -2.29 68.92 -10.65
C SER A 508 -1.50 67.73 -11.20
N SER A 509 -0.26 68.00 -11.59
CA SER A 509 0.67 67.14 -12.32
C SER A 509 1.47 66.20 -11.42
N ARG A 510 1.22 64.90 -11.61
CA ARG A 510 2.12 63.73 -11.71
C ARG A 510 3.59 63.91 -11.33
N ASP A 511 4.04 63.05 -10.41
CA ASP A 511 5.37 62.43 -10.48
C ASP A 511 5.31 61.16 -11.35
N GLU A 512 6.19 61.11 -12.35
CA GLU A 512 6.45 59.95 -13.22
C GLU A 512 7.10 58.81 -12.43
N VAL A 513 6.62 57.56 -12.62
CA VAL A 513 7.50 56.40 -12.52
C VAL A 513 7.60 55.78 -13.91
N ARG A 514 8.75 55.99 -14.53
CA ARG A 514 9.17 55.41 -15.81
C ARG A 514 9.39 53.91 -15.66
N VAL A 515 8.87 53.16 -16.62
CA VAL A 515 9.37 51.81 -16.94
C VAL A 515 10.74 51.99 -17.58
N VAL A 516 11.80 51.62 -16.85
CA VAL A 516 13.16 51.59 -17.38
C VAL A 516 13.55 50.14 -17.66
N SER A 517 13.51 49.76 -18.92
CA SER A 517 14.34 48.71 -19.47
C SER A 517 15.79 49.20 -19.50
N LEU A 518 16.71 48.52 -18.81
CA LEU A 518 18.15 48.76 -18.95
C LEU A 518 18.90 47.43 -19.16
N PRO A 519 19.95 47.43 -20.00
CA PRO A 519 20.65 46.23 -20.44
C PRO A 519 21.78 45.80 -19.50
N LEU A 520 22.13 44.52 -19.64
CA LEU A 520 23.41 43.84 -19.38
C LEU A 520 24.62 44.75 -19.04
N THR A 521 25.16 44.59 -17.83
CA THR A 521 26.53 44.09 -17.48
C THR A 521 27.25 44.82 -16.32
N LYS A 522 27.95 43.98 -15.54
CA LYS A 522 29.05 44.23 -14.58
C LYS A 522 28.69 44.86 -13.22
N TYR A 523 28.66 44.03 -12.17
CA TYR A 523 29.75 43.84 -11.19
C TYR A 523 29.25 42.95 -10.03
N ALA A 524 30.04 41.92 -9.68
CA ALA A 524 29.87 41.10 -8.47
C ALA A 524 30.29 41.89 -7.21
N PRO A 525 29.90 41.47 -5.98
CA PRO A 525 30.70 40.44 -5.29
C PRO A 525 29.91 39.46 -4.38
N ALA A 526 30.52 38.27 -4.25
CA ALA A 526 30.62 37.36 -3.10
C ALA A 526 29.41 37.11 -2.17
N TRP A 527 29.06 35.83 -1.97
CA TRP A 527 29.38 35.05 -0.75
C TRP A 527 29.05 33.55 -0.95
N SER A 528 30.07 32.74 -0.67
CA SER A 528 30.07 31.34 -0.20
C SER A 528 29.24 30.27 -0.93
N SER A 529 29.92 29.55 -1.82
CA SER A 529 29.65 28.16 -2.21
C SER A 529 30.12 27.19 -1.11
N VAL A 530 29.26 26.22 -0.79
CA VAL A 530 29.58 25.03 0.01
C VAL A 530 30.39 24.07 -0.86
N VAL A 531 31.55 23.67 -0.33
CA VAL A 531 32.53 22.75 -0.93
C VAL A 531 32.04 21.31 -0.73
N ILE A 532 31.89 20.56 -1.82
CA ILE A 532 31.99 19.09 -1.82
C ILE A 532 33.43 18.78 -2.23
N GLY A 533 34.19 18.19 -1.30
CA GLY A 533 35.59 17.86 -1.51
C GLY A 533 35.74 16.55 -2.26
N ASP A 534 36.38 16.60 -3.43
CA ASP A 534 37.12 15.50 -4.02
C ASP A 534 38.61 15.79 -3.83
N THR A 535 39.27 14.97 -3.01
CA THR A 535 40.73 14.84 -3.00
C THR A 535 41.07 13.43 -3.43
N GLY A 536 41.64 13.30 -4.63
CA GLY A 536 42.22 12.05 -5.10
C GLY A 536 43.51 11.68 -4.38
N THR A 537 43.96 10.44 -4.57
CA THR A 537 45.37 10.05 -4.55
C THR A 537 45.52 8.64 -5.15
N TRP A 538 46.28 8.56 -6.25
CA TRP A 538 46.90 7.40 -6.93
C TRP A 538 46.00 6.39 -7.65
#